data_AF-A0A7R9NVN0-F1
#
_entry.id   AF-A0A7R9NVN0-F1
#
_cell.length_a   1.000
_cell.length_b   1.000
_cell.length_c   1.000
_cell.angle_alpha   90.00
_cell.angle_beta   90.00
_cell.angle_gamma   90.00
#
_symmetry.space_group_name_H-M   'P 1'
#
loop_
_entity.id
_entity.type
_entity.pdbx_description
1 polymer ?
#
loop_
_entity_poly.entity_id
_entity_poly.type
_entity_poly.pdbx_seq_one_letter_code
_entity_poly.pdbx_strand_id
1 'polypeptide(L)'
;MYCGQPPCGQLNPVNDHTYRVLGDLYADLVELTRTTDEFHMGGDEVDLNCWAVHKEVLGQSPKAKENPRETLMELWGSFQVRALEKLMVANRHVMPKAVIVWSSELTKPKYITRYLNREVFVVQVWGGSDWADTADLLNANYRVILSHVNAWYLDCGFGNWFGPGPGSCGPVASWQTVYQHRPWVNMGLTSEQRALILGGEACLWSEQVNQNSLESRLWPRAAALAERLWTDPNANMDGGGATTTQQRNVSGIQPQRSPDNIDWNLREAHGRLSLQRDRLVARGIGASVVWPEWCRQNPTLCLNSLVEPRRRW
;
A
#
# COMPACT_ATOMS: atom_id res chain seq x y z
N MET A 1 -6.77 -15.34 -20.66
CA MET A 1 -6.35 -13.98 -20.30
C MET A 1 -4.86 -14.05 -19.99
N TYR A 2 -4.06 -13.03 -20.33
CA TYR A 2 -2.58 -13.07 -20.19
C TYR A 2 -2.04 -11.96 -19.28
N CYS A 3 -2.93 -11.13 -18.72
CA CYS A 3 -2.61 -10.01 -17.83
C CYS A 3 -3.91 -9.51 -17.16
N GLY A 4 -3.78 -8.76 -16.05
CA GLY A 4 -4.92 -8.15 -15.35
C GLY A 4 -5.54 -6.97 -16.12
N GLN A 5 -4.71 -6.18 -16.80
CA GLN A 5 -5.13 -5.02 -17.59
C GLN A 5 -4.24 -4.85 -18.84
N PRO A 6 -4.76 -4.29 -19.96
CA PRO A 6 -3.96 -4.04 -21.15
C PRO A 6 -3.07 -2.78 -21.02
N PRO A 7 -1.93 -2.71 -21.73
CA PRO A 7 -1.35 -3.77 -22.56
C PRO A 7 -0.73 -4.89 -21.72
N CYS A 8 -0.87 -6.14 -22.18
CA CYS A 8 -0.13 -7.25 -21.57
C CYS A 8 1.36 -7.15 -21.91
N GLY A 9 2.23 -7.63 -21.03
CA GLY A 9 3.66 -7.80 -21.28
C GLY A 9 4.39 -8.24 -20.02
N GLN A 10 5.29 -9.22 -20.17
CA GLN A 10 6.15 -9.70 -19.09
C GLN A 10 7.57 -9.90 -19.62
N LEU A 11 8.56 -9.65 -18.75
CA LEU A 11 9.95 -9.94 -19.09
C LEU A 11 10.11 -11.44 -19.34
N ASN A 12 11.00 -11.80 -20.28
CA ASN A 12 11.36 -13.19 -20.54
C ASN A 12 12.47 -13.61 -19.55
N PRO A 13 12.18 -14.49 -18.57
CA PRO A 13 13.13 -14.87 -17.52
C PRO A 13 14.21 -15.85 -17.99
N VAL A 14 14.03 -16.52 -19.14
CA VAL A 14 15.05 -17.44 -19.68
C VAL A 14 16.04 -16.73 -20.61
N ASN A 15 15.75 -15.49 -21.03
CA ASN A 15 16.65 -14.72 -21.87
C ASN A 15 17.69 -13.98 -21.02
N ASP A 16 18.97 -14.32 -21.17
CA ASP A 16 20.07 -13.69 -20.42
C ASP A 16 20.23 -12.19 -20.69
N HIS A 17 19.81 -11.70 -21.86
CA HIS A 17 19.83 -10.28 -22.18
C HIS A 17 18.89 -9.46 -21.29
N THR A 18 17.80 -10.06 -20.78
CA THR A 18 16.90 -9.42 -19.80
C THR A 18 17.69 -8.92 -18.59
N TYR A 19 18.58 -9.75 -18.04
CA TYR A 19 19.32 -9.42 -16.83
C TYR A 19 20.45 -8.42 -17.07
N ARG A 20 20.97 -8.33 -18.30
CA ARG A 20 21.89 -7.25 -18.67
C ARG A 20 21.16 -5.91 -18.65
N VAL A 21 20.02 -5.82 -19.33
CA VAL A 21 19.21 -4.60 -19.37
C VAL A 21 18.75 -4.19 -17.98
N LEU A 22 18.31 -5.14 -17.15
CA LEU A 22 17.95 -4.85 -15.75
C LEU A 22 19.13 -4.32 -14.95
N GLY A 23 20.32 -4.91 -15.09
CA GLY A 23 21.51 -4.43 -14.40
C GLY A 23 21.90 -3.00 -14.77
N ASP A 24 21.89 -2.70 -16.07
CA ASP A 24 22.17 -1.35 -16.59
C ASP A 24 21.12 -0.35 -16.09
N LEU A 25 19.83 -0.70 -16.16
CA LEU A 25 18.73 0.13 -15.65
C LEU A 25 18.84 0.39 -14.14
N TYR A 26 19.15 -0.64 -13.35
CA TYR A 26 19.33 -0.48 -11.90
C TYR A 26 20.51 0.42 -11.57
N ALA A 27 21.60 0.34 -12.33
CA ALA A 27 22.75 1.23 -12.15
C ALA A 27 22.37 2.70 -12.40
N ASP A 28 21.63 2.97 -13.49
CA ASP A 28 21.14 4.31 -13.81
C ASP A 28 20.19 4.85 -12.73
N LEU A 29 19.28 4.01 -12.22
CA LEU A 29 18.34 4.40 -11.16
C LEU A 29 19.04 4.70 -9.83
N VAL A 30 19.99 3.86 -9.41
CA VAL A 30 20.78 4.08 -8.19
C VAL A 30 21.66 5.32 -8.33
N GLU A 31 22.22 5.56 -9.52
CA GLU A 31 22.95 6.79 -9.80
C GLU A 31 22.03 8.03 -9.71
N LEU A 32 20.85 7.98 -10.31
CA LEU A 32 19.93 9.12 -10.35
C LEU A 32 19.39 9.47 -8.97
N THR A 33 18.92 8.48 -8.21
CA THR A 33 18.27 8.70 -6.91
C THR A 33 19.28 8.89 -5.78
N ARG A 34 20.49 8.31 -5.92
CA ARG A 34 21.49 8.18 -4.86
C ARG A 34 20.99 7.37 -3.64
N THR A 35 19.83 6.74 -3.75
CA THR A 35 19.26 5.85 -2.74
C THR A 35 19.90 4.47 -2.87
N THR A 36 20.47 3.96 -1.78
CA THR A 36 21.23 2.69 -1.78
C THR A 36 20.74 1.70 -0.71
N ASP A 37 19.87 2.15 0.19
CA ASP A 37 19.35 1.40 1.32
C ASP A 37 17.99 0.74 1.04
N GLU A 38 17.24 1.25 0.07
CA GLU A 38 15.98 0.67 -0.37
C GLU A 38 15.82 0.65 -1.89
N PHE A 39 15.13 -0.38 -2.40
CA PHE A 39 14.80 -0.50 -3.82
C PHE A 39 13.52 -1.33 -3.99
N HIS A 40 12.52 -0.81 -4.70
CA HIS A 40 11.28 -1.54 -4.99
C HIS A 40 11.39 -2.30 -6.32
N MET A 41 11.26 -3.62 -6.31
CA MET A 41 11.39 -4.48 -7.49
C MET A 41 10.06 -4.90 -8.12
N GLY A 42 8.93 -4.44 -7.57
CA GLY A 42 7.60 -4.78 -8.09
C GLY A 42 7.22 -6.20 -7.69
N GLY A 43 7.07 -7.10 -8.66
CA GLY A 43 6.78 -8.51 -8.39
C GLY A 43 5.30 -8.80 -8.10
N ASP A 44 4.41 -7.96 -8.62
CA ASP A 44 2.97 -8.11 -8.65
C ASP A 44 2.47 -8.80 -9.93
N GLU A 45 1.30 -9.43 -9.84
CA GLU A 45 0.45 -9.86 -10.97
C GLU A 45 1.13 -10.64 -12.12
N VAL A 46 2.13 -11.48 -11.79
CA VAL A 46 2.71 -12.39 -12.79
C VAL A 46 1.69 -13.46 -13.21
N ASP A 47 1.09 -13.27 -14.38
CA ASP A 47 0.26 -14.26 -15.08
C ASP A 47 1.12 -15.36 -15.72
N LEU A 48 1.19 -16.52 -15.06
CA LEU A 48 1.95 -17.68 -15.56
C LEU A 48 1.46 -18.18 -16.94
N ASN A 49 0.22 -17.88 -17.35
CA ASN A 49 -0.27 -18.27 -18.68
C ASN A 49 0.42 -17.47 -19.79
N CYS A 50 0.88 -16.24 -19.50
CA CYS A 50 1.66 -15.45 -20.44
C CYS A 50 2.98 -16.15 -20.77
N TRP A 51 3.67 -16.71 -19.78
CA TRP A 51 4.87 -17.51 -20.03
C TRP A 51 4.57 -18.89 -20.61
N ALA A 52 3.48 -19.53 -20.19
CA ALA A 52 3.14 -20.90 -20.61
C ALA A 52 2.95 -21.05 -22.12
N VAL A 53 2.53 -19.99 -22.83
CA VAL A 53 2.36 -20.03 -24.29
C VAL A 53 3.69 -20.02 -25.06
N HIS A 54 4.79 -19.63 -24.42
CA HIS A 54 6.12 -19.58 -25.03
C HIS A 54 6.92 -20.84 -24.67
N LYS A 55 7.11 -21.73 -25.65
CA LYS A 55 7.83 -23.02 -25.47
C LYS A 55 9.25 -22.86 -24.94
N GLU A 56 9.92 -21.77 -25.30
CA GLU A 56 11.26 -21.43 -24.80
C GLU A 56 11.26 -21.12 -23.29
N VAL A 57 10.17 -20.57 -22.77
CA VAL A 57 10.03 -20.17 -21.36
C VAL A 57 9.60 -21.35 -20.49
N LEU A 58 8.55 -22.07 -20.90
CA LEU A 58 8.09 -23.27 -20.18
C LEU A 58 9.14 -24.40 -20.23
N GLY A 59 9.95 -24.42 -21.29
CA GLY A 59 10.90 -25.49 -21.55
C GLY A 59 10.20 -26.80 -21.94
N GLN A 60 11.01 -27.85 -22.14
CA GLN A 60 10.52 -29.18 -22.56
C GLN A 60 10.88 -30.30 -21.59
N SER A 61 11.35 -29.94 -20.38
CA SER A 61 11.75 -30.91 -19.37
C SER A 61 10.57 -31.82 -18.97
N PRO A 62 10.81 -33.05 -18.51
CA PRO A 62 9.73 -33.91 -17.99
C PRO A 62 8.92 -33.23 -16.89
N LYS A 63 9.60 -32.47 -16.01
CA LYS A 63 8.97 -31.67 -14.95
C LYS A 63 8.02 -30.59 -15.51
N ALA A 64 8.41 -29.90 -16.57
CA ALA A 64 7.55 -28.91 -17.24
C ALA A 64 6.28 -29.53 -17.83
N LYS A 65 6.35 -30.80 -18.27
CA LYS A 65 5.19 -31.55 -18.79
C LYS A 65 4.28 -32.07 -17.67
N GLU A 66 4.87 -32.54 -16.58
CA GLU A 66 4.13 -33.13 -15.45
C GLU A 66 3.50 -32.05 -14.54
N ASN A 67 4.25 -30.98 -14.26
CA ASN A 67 3.80 -29.88 -13.41
C ASN A 67 4.24 -28.50 -13.98
N PRO A 68 3.55 -28.02 -15.03
CA PRO A 68 3.92 -26.76 -15.70
C PRO A 68 3.81 -25.56 -14.75
N ARG A 69 2.79 -25.52 -13.89
CA ARG A 69 2.58 -24.40 -12.96
C ARG A 69 3.70 -24.28 -11.93
N GLU A 70 4.10 -25.38 -11.29
CA GLU A 70 5.23 -25.34 -10.34
C GLU A 70 6.53 -24.95 -11.06
N THR A 71 6.75 -25.46 -12.27
CA THR A 71 7.93 -25.11 -13.08
C THR A 71 8.00 -23.60 -13.34
N LEU A 72 6.87 -22.97 -13.68
CA LEU A 72 6.79 -21.53 -13.91
C LEU A 72 6.93 -20.71 -12.61
N MET A 73 6.45 -21.22 -11.47
CA MET A 73 6.69 -20.59 -10.17
C MET A 73 8.16 -20.64 -9.75
N GLU A 74 8.84 -21.76 -9.99
CA GLU A 74 10.28 -21.88 -9.77
C GLU A 74 11.07 -20.94 -10.69
N LEU A 75 10.61 -20.77 -11.93
CA LEU A 75 11.17 -19.82 -12.88
C LEU A 75 11.01 -18.38 -12.40
N TRP A 76 9.84 -18.01 -11.85
CA TRP A 76 9.64 -16.70 -11.22
C TRP A 76 10.59 -16.49 -10.04
N GLY A 77 10.69 -17.46 -9.13
CA GLY A 77 11.62 -17.39 -8.01
C GLY A 77 13.08 -17.22 -8.45
N SER A 78 13.50 -17.97 -9.47
CA SER A 78 14.84 -17.85 -10.07
C SER A 78 15.08 -16.49 -10.72
N PHE A 79 14.10 -15.98 -11.47
CA PHE A 79 14.14 -14.63 -12.04
C PHE A 79 14.37 -13.58 -10.96
N GLN A 80 13.62 -13.65 -9.85
CA GLN A 80 13.72 -12.70 -8.75
C GLN A 80 15.11 -12.72 -8.08
N VAL A 81 15.68 -13.92 -7.86
CA VAL A 81 17.04 -14.07 -7.30
C VAL A 81 18.08 -13.49 -8.24
N ARG A 82 18.02 -13.82 -9.53
CA ARG A 82 18.95 -13.28 -10.55
C ARG A 82 18.82 -11.77 -10.70
N ALA A 83 17.60 -11.23 -10.65
CA ALA A 83 17.38 -9.79 -10.70
C ALA A 83 17.94 -9.09 -9.45
N LEU A 84 17.80 -9.68 -8.26
CA LEU A 84 18.41 -9.17 -7.03
C LEU A 84 19.94 -9.15 -7.11
N GLU A 85 20.57 -10.18 -7.69
CA GLU A 85 22.02 -10.18 -7.92
C GLU A 85 22.46 -9.00 -8.80
N LYS A 86 21.68 -8.68 -9.85
CA LYS A 86 21.95 -7.51 -10.69
C LYS A 86 21.82 -6.20 -9.93
N LEU A 87 20.81 -6.08 -9.06
CA LEU A 87 20.66 -4.93 -8.18
C LEU A 87 21.84 -4.79 -7.22
N MET A 88 22.31 -5.88 -6.60
CA MET A 88 23.47 -5.84 -5.72
C MET A 88 24.73 -5.34 -6.45
N VAL A 89 24.98 -5.83 -7.67
CA VAL A 89 26.11 -5.38 -8.49
C VAL A 89 25.98 -3.89 -8.84
N ALA A 90 24.80 -3.47 -9.30
CA ALA A 90 24.50 -2.06 -9.59
C ALA A 90 24.67 -1.15 -8.36
N ASN A 91 24.31 -1.66 -7.17
CA ASN A 91 24.46 -0.98 -5.89
C ASN A 91 25.86 -1.18 -5.27
N ARG A 92 26.90 -1.17 -6.10
CA ARG A 92 28.32 -1.24 -5.67
C ARG A 92 28.65 -2.47 -4.83
N HIS A 93 28.03 -3.60 -5.14
CA HIS A 93 28.17 -4.86 -4.41
C HIS A 93 27.68 -4.79 -2.96
N VAL A 94 26.75 -3.87 -2.66
CA VAL A 94 26.11 -3.74 -1.35
C VAL A 94 24.64 -4.10 -1.50
N MET A 95 24.17 -5.06 -0.70
CA MET A 95 22.75 -5.38 -0.62
C MET A 95 21.99 -4.23 0.06
N PRO A 96 20.88 -3.74 -0.53
CA PRO A 96 19.97 -2.81 0.15
C PRO A 96 19.45 -3.40 1.47
N LYS A 97 19.12 -2.53 2.42
CA LYS A 97 18.52 -2.91 3.71
C LYS A 97 17.06 -3.35 3.57
N ALA A 98 16.39 -2.88 2.51
CA ALA A 98 15.03 -3.23 2.16
C ALA A 98 14.89 -3.37 0.64
N VAL A 99 14.73 -4.59 0.15
CA VAL A 99 14.27 -4.84 -1.22
C VAL A 99 12.78 -5.11 -1.17
N ILE A 100 11.99 -4.19 -1.71
CA ILE A 100 10.54 -4.21 -1.56
C ILE A 100 9.92 -4.94 -2.76
N VAL A 101 9.00 -5.85 -2.48
CA VAL A 101 8.16 -6.51 -3.49
C VAL A 101 6.69 -6.46 -3.07
N TRP A 102 5.77 -6.43 -4.02
CA TRP A 102 4.35 -6.53 -3.75
C TRP A 102 3.98 -7.93 -3.25
N SER A 103 2.94 -8.01 -2.41
CA SER A 103 2.30 -9.28 -2.10
C SER A 103 1.74 -9.92 -3.38
N SER A 104 2.12 -11.18 -3.64
CA SER A 104 1.77 -11.91 -4.85
C SER A 104 1.80 -13.44 -4.62
N GLU A 105 1.62 -14.25 -5.66
CA GLU A 105 1.73 -15.71 -5.49
C GLU A 105 3.13 -16.14 -5.01
N LEU A 106 4.20 -15.42 -5.40
CA LEU A 106 5.57 -15.72 -4.95
C LEU A 106 5.78 -15.42 -3.46
N THR A 107 5.00 -14.50 -2.88
CA THR A 107 5.08 -14.16 -1.45
C THR A 107 4.16 -15.04 -0.58
N LYS A 108 3.46 -16.02 -1.15
CA LYS A 108 2.65 -16.96 -0.36
C LYS A 108 3.54 -17.89 0.47
N PRO A 109 3.05 -18.42 1.63
CA PRO A 109 3.83 -19.28 2.52
C PRO A 109 4.54 -20.45 1.83
N LYS A 110 3.92 -20.97 0.77
CA LYS A 110 4.47 -22.06 -0.02
C LYS A 110 5.83 -21.69 -0.65
N TYR A 111 6.04 -20.46 -1.12
CA TYR A 111 7.20 -20.07 -1.95
C TYR A 111 8.15 -19.05 -1.30
N ILE A 112 7.62 -18.18 -0.43
CA ILE A 112 8.34 -17.01 0.06
C ILE A 112 9.69 -17.35 0.70
N THR A 113 9.73 -18.35 1.58
CA THR A 113 10.96 -18.78 2.29
C THR A 113 12.01 -19.42 1.40
N ARG A 114 11.65 -19.82 0.17
CA ARG A 114 12.57 -20.44 -0.79
C ARG A 114 13.40 -19.41 -1.54
N TYR A 115 12.78 -18.27 -1.88
CA TYR A 115 13.32 -17.31 -2.85
C TYR A 115 13.55 -15.92 -2.25
N LEU A 116 12.77 -15.54 -1.23
CA LEU A 116 12.76 -14.20 -0.67
C LEU A 116 13.35 -14.25 0.74
N ASN A 117 14.64 -13.96 0.91
CA ASN A 117 15.25 -13.91 2.24
C ASN A 117 14.66 -12.73 3.05
N ARG A 118 13.96 -13.03 4.16
CA ARG A 118 13.33 -12.03 5.05
C ARG A 118 14.26 -10.95 5.61
N GLU A 119 15.56 -11.22 5.71
CA GLU A 119 16.55 -10.24 6.19
C GLU A 119 16.76 -9.12 5.17
N VAL A 120 16.49 -9.39 3.88
CA VAL A 120 16.65 -8.44 2.77
C VAL A 120 15.30 -7.96 2.26
N PHE A 121 14.35 -8.87 2.07
CA PHE A 121 13.05 -8.56 1.48
C PHE A 121 12.05 -7.99 2.48
N VAL A 122 11.32 -6.98 2.01
CA VAL A 122 10.14 -6.38 2.65
C VAL A 122 8.96 -6.57 1.70
N VAL A 123 7.79 -6.92 2.21
CA VAL A 123 6.61 -7.13 1.37
C VAL A 123 5.62 -5.97 1.52
N GLN A 124 5.32 -5.27 0.43
CA GLN A 124 4.26 -4.27 0.39
C GLN A 124 2.92 -4.96 0.11
N VAL A 125 2.02 -4.93 1.09
CA VAL A 125 0.77 -5.72 1.07
C VAL A 125 -0.38 -4.85 0.58
N TRP A 126 -0.88 -5.16 -0.61
CA TRP A 126 -1.98 -4.42 -1.22
C TRP A 126 -3.35 -5.09 -1.06
N GLY A 127 -3.38 -6.38 -0.71
CA GLY A 127 -4.62 -7.12 -0.49
C GLY A 127 -5.52 -6.45 0.55
N GLY A 128 -6.82 -6.79 0.53
CA GLY A 128 -7.76 -6.30 1.53
C GLY A 128 -7.29 -6.61 2.95
N SER A 129 -7.58 -5.71 3.90
CA SER A 129 -7.14 -5.91 5.30
C SER A 129 -7.75 -7.13 5.99
N ASP A 130 -8.82 -7.66 5.44
CA ASP A 130 -9.53 -8.88 5.86
C ASP A 130 -8.97 -10.15 5.20
N TRP A 131 -8.03 -10.02 4.27
CA TRP A 131 -7.40 -11.16 3.60
C TRP A 131 -6.26 -11.73 4.46
N ALA A 132 -5.91 -12.98 4.21
CA ALA A 132 -4.88 -13.69 4.98
C ALA A 132 -3.46 -13.19 4.73
N ASP A 133 -3.21 -12.44 3.63
CA ASP A 133 -1.86 -12.05 3.18
C ASP A 133 -1.01 -11.42 4.27
N THR A 134 -1.53 -10.38 4.94
CA THR A 134 -0.78 -9.69 6.00
C THR A 134 -0.48 -10.63 7.17
N ALA A 135 -1.44 -11.45 7.59
CA ALA A 135 -1.25 -12.39 8.69
C ALA A 135 -0.24 -13.49 8.34
N ASP A 136 -0.33 -14.05 7.13
CA ASP A 136 0.59 -15.08 6.64
C ASP A 136 2.04 -14.59 6.59
N LEU A 137 2.25 -13.36 6.12
CA LEU A 137 3.57 -12.74 6.05
C LEU A 137 4.17 -12.47 7.44
N LEU A 138 3.37 -11.95 8.36
CA LEU A 138 3.79 -11.72 9.75
C LEU A 138 4.09 -13.04 10.48
N ASN A 139 3.29 -14.07 10.26
CA ASN A 139 3.53 -15.42 10.79
C ASN A 139 4.80 -16.06 10.21
N ALA A 140 5.14 -15.73 8.97
CA ALA A 140 6.41 -16.13 8.33
C ALA A 140 7.60 -15.23 8.71
N ASN A 141 7.42 -14.26 9.63
CA ASN A 141 8.43 -13.34 10.14
C ASN A 141 9.02 -12.40 9.06
N TYR A 142 8.17 -11.91 8.14
CA TYR A 142 8.55 -10.90 7.15
C TYR A 142 8.15 -9.51 7.62
N ARG A 143 9.01 -8.53 7.32
CA ARG A 143 8.68 -7.11 7.43
C ARG A 143 7.68 -6.73 6.34
N VAL A 144 6.69 -5.91 6.68
CA VAL A 144 5.63 -5.49 5.75
C VAL A 144 5.42 -3.98 5.72
N ILE A 145 5.06 -3.47 4.54
CA ILE A 145 4.49 -2.13 4.33
C ILE A 145 3.03 -2.34 3.97
N LEU A 146 2.10 -1.67 4.65
CA LEU A 146 0.68 -1.87 4.39
C LEU A 146 0.17 -0.87 3.33
N SER A 147 -0.55 -1.37 2.33
CA SER A 147 -1.18 -0.58 1.26
C SER A 147 -2.55 -1.15 0.89
N HIS A 148 -3.31 -1.61 1.88
CA HIS A 148 -4.56 -2.34 1.67
C HIS A 148 -5.54 -1.59 0.74
N VAL A 149 -5.95 -2.24 -0.35
CA VAL A 149 -6.81 -1.70 -1.42
C VAL A 149 -8.14 -1.14 -0.92
N ASN A 150 -8.68 -1.71 0.16
CA ASN A 150 -9.96 -1.30 0.75
C ASN A 150 -9.89 0.00 1.58
N ALA A 151 -8.70 0.58 1.77
CA ALA A 151 -8.53 1.78 2.56
C ALA A 151 -7.54 2.80 2.00
N TRP A 152 -6.42 2.36 1.43
CA TRP A 152 -5.31 3.23 1.07
C TRP A 152 -5.01 3.31 -0.43
N TYR A 153 -5.84 2.70 -1.29
CA TYR A 153 -5.84 3.01 -2.72
C TYR A 153 -6.71 4.24 -3.00
N LEU A 154 -6.10 5.26 -3.60
CA LEU A 154 -6.71 6.58 -3.83
C LEU A 154 -7.32 6.72 -5.23
N ASP A 155 -7.04 5.79 -6.13
CA ASP A 155 -7.55 5.70 -7.50
C ASP A 155 -8.91 4.98 -7.62
N CYS A 156 -9.33 4.24 -6.59
CA CYS A 156 -10.58 3.46 -6.58
C CYS A 156 -11.85 4.30 -6.71
N GLY A 157 -12.92 3.69 -7.25
CA GLY A 157 -14.28 4.25 -7.23
C GLY A 157 -14.65 5.18 -8.38
N PHE A 158 -13.87 5.20 -9.47
CA PHE A 158 -14.11 6.07 -10.64
C PHE A 158 -14.62 5.31 -11.88
N GLY A 159 -15.12 4.10 -11.67
CA GLY A 159 -15.61 3.24 -12.75
C GLY A 159 -14.50 2.57 -13.55
N ASN A 160 -14.89 1.71 -14.47
CA ASN A 160 -13.99 1.07 -15.41
C ASN A 160 -13.58 2.07 -16.52
N TRP A 161 -12.28 2.16 -16.79
CA TRP A 161 -11.72 3.09 -17.76
C TRP A 161 -11.85 2.64 -19.22
N PHE A 162 -12.04 1.35 -19.50
CA PHE A 162 -12.17 0.80 -20.86
C PHE A 162 -13.58 0.32 -21.24
N GLY A 163 -14.54 0.35 -20.31
CA GLY A 163 -15.91 -0.10 -20.57
C GLY A 163 -16.90 0.35 -19.50
N PRO A 164 -18.21 0.13 -19.71
CA PRO A 164 -19.21 0.45 -18.68
C PRO A 164 -19.09 -0.51 -17.50
N GLY A 165 -19.17 0.01 -16.27
CA GLY A 165 -19.21 -0.80 -15.06
C GLY A 165 -18.34 -0.26 -13.91
N PRO A 166 -18.32 -0.98 -12.78
CA PRO A 166 -17.43 -0.65 -11.67
C PRO A 166 -15.96 -0.82 -12.08
N GLY A 167 -15.08 0.00 -11.50
CA GLY A 167 -13.63 -0.16 -11.67
C GLY A 167 -13.10 -1.38 -10.91
N SER A 168 -11.79 -1.62 -11.03
CA SER A 168 -11.09 -2.75 -10.39
C SER A 168 -11.19 -2.73 -8.87
N CYS A 169 -11.37 -1.56 -8.27
CA CYS A 169 -11.62 -1.38 -6.85
C CYS A 169 -12.61 -0.23 -6.60
N GLY A 170 -13.29 -0.30 -5.45
CA GLY A 170 -14.29 0.68 -5.05
C GLY A 170 -14.95 0.28 -3.72
N PRO A 171 -15.69 1.21 -3.07
CA PRO A 171 -15.93 2.60 -3.46
C PRO A 171 -14.69 3.51 -3.28
N VAL A 172 -14.84 4.81 -3.57
CA VAL A 172 -13.79 5.80 -3.26
C VAL A 172 -13.47 5.75 -1.77
N ALA A 173 -12.21 5.52 -1.41
CA ALA A 173 -11.76 5.63 -0.03
C ALA A 173 -11.88 7.09 0.42
N SER A 174 -12.80 7.35 1.34
CA SER A 174 -12.97 8.66 1.98
C SER A 174 -11.76 8.98 2.88
N TRP A 175 -11.56 10.25 3.25
CA TRP A 175 -10.50 10.58 4.20
C TRP A 175 -10.74 9.90 5.56
N GLN A 176 -12.00 9.67 5.94
CA GLN A 176 -12.39 8.94 7.14
C GLN A 176 -11.96 7.48 7.05
N THR A 177 -12.22 6.83 5.92
CA THR A 177 -11.78 5.44 5.65
C THR A 177 -10.26 5.34 5.77
N VAL A 178 -9.52 6.24 5.11
CA VAL A 178 -8.05 6.30 5.18
C VAL A 178 -7.57 6.49 6.62
N TYR A 179 -8.17 7.44 7.34
CA TYR A 179 -7.79 7.80 8.71
C TYR A 179 -8.11 6.71 9.73
N GLN A 180 -9.26 6.05 9.62
CA GLN A 180 -9.71 5.05 10.59
C GLN A 180 -9.09 3.68 10.37
N HIS A 181 -8.41 3.47 9.24
CA HIS A 181 -7.78 2.20 8.94
C HIS A 181 -6.66 1.88 9.94
N ARG A 182 -6.90 0.87 10.78
CA ARG A 182 -5.99 0.38 11.81
C ARG A 182 -6.01 -1.15 11.84
N PRO A 183 -5.59 -1.82 10.75
CA PRO A 183 -5.77 -3.27 10.59
C PRO A 183 -5.13 -4.06 11.74
N TRP A 184 -3.99 -3.59 12.22
CA TRP A 184 -3.20 -4.20 13.30
C TRP A 184 -3.91 -4.33 14.66
N VAL A 185 -4.99 -3.60 14.92
CA VAL A 185 -5.72 -3.68 16.20
C VAL A 185 -6.51 -4.97 16.30
N ASN A 186 -7.02 -5.47 15.16
CA ASN A 186 -7.95 -6.59 15.12
C ASN A 186 -7.26 -7.93 14.76
N MET A 187 -5.94 -7.91 14.56
CA MET A 187 -5.17 -9.07 14.10
C MET A 187 -4.64 -9.95 15.23
N GLY A 188 -4.74 -9.52 16.50
CA GLY A 188 -4.23 -10.29 17.64
C GLY A 188 -2.71 -10.52 17.60
N LEU A 189 -1.96 -9.53 17.08
CA LEU A 189 -0.51 -9.62 16.90
C LEU A 189 0.25 -9.59 18.23
N THR A 190 1.35 -10.34 18.33
CA THR A 190 2.33 -10.12 19.40
C THR A 190 3.09 -8.81 19.20
N SER A 191 3.80 -8.34 20.23
CA SER A 191 4.66 -7.15 20.14
C SER A 191 5.73 -7.29 19.04
N GLU A 192 6.29 -8.49 18.89
CA GLU A 192 7.30 -8.83 17.88
C GLU A 192 6.69 -8.79 16.48
N GLN A 193 5.52 -9.42 16.28
CA GLN A 193 4.82 -9.36 15.00
C GLN A 193 4.40 -7.94 14.65
N ARG A 194 4.00 -7.15 15.66
CA ARG A 194 3.63 -5.75 15.43
C ARG A 194 4.82 -4.91 14.98
N ALA A 195 6.02 -5.19 15.48
CA ALA A 195 7.26 -4.51 15.08
C ALA A 195 7.69 -4.82 13.63
N LEU A 196 7.16 -5.89 13.02
CA LEU A 196 7.40 -6.20 11.60
C LEU A 196 6.60 -5.31 10.65
N ILE A 197 5.57 -4.61 11.12
CA ILE A 197 4.84 -3.61 10.32
C ILE A 197 5.66 -2.32 10.31
N LEU A 198 6.33 -2.03 9.19
CA LEU A 198 7.21 -0.87 9.07
C LEU A 198 6.44 0.45 8.93
N GLY A 199 5.20 0.39 8.47
CA GLY A 199 4.37 1.55 8.22
C GLY A 199 3.32 1.27 7.16
N GLY A 200 3.00 2.30 6.37
CA GLY A 200 2.02 2.21 5.31
C GLY A 200 2.24 3.21 4.20
N GLU A 201 1.65 2.91 3.05
CA GLU A 201 1.71 3.76 1.87
C GLU A 201 0.34 3.83 1.20
N ALA A 202 -0.11 5.05 0.90
CA ALA A 202 -1.27 5.26 0.03
C ALA A 202 -0.83 5.16 -1.42
N CYS A 203 -1.51 4.31 -2.18
CA CYS A 203 -1.23 4.10 -3.59
C CYS A 203 -2.17 4.95 -4.43
N LEU A 204 -1.66 5.56 -5.49
CA LEU A 204 -2.44 6.25 -6.49
C LEU A 204 -2.04 5.72 -7.87
N TRP A 205 -2.69 4.64 -8.28
CA TRP A 205 -2.52 4.12 -9.63
C TRP A 205 -3.05 5.13 -10.65
N SER A 206 -2.46 5.14 -11.84
CA SER A 206 -2.54 6.28 -12.76
C SER A 206 -3.26 5.99 -14.08
N GLU A 207 -4.03 4.90 -14.17
CA GLU A 207 -4.85 4.59 -15.35
C GLU A 207 -5.82 5.73 -15.69
N GLN A 208 -6.31 6.44 -14.67
CA GLN A 208 -7.22 7.59 -14.79
C GLN A 208 -6.68 8.84 -14.09
N VAL A 209 -5.36 8.94 -13.92
CA VAL A 209 -4.69 10.08 -13.26
C VAL A 209 -3.64 10.69 -14.17
N ASN A 210 -3.59 12.02 -14.19
CA ASN A 210 -2.54 12.77 -14.86
C ASN A 210 -2.17 13.99 -14.01
N GLN A 211 -1.27 14.84 -14.53
CA GLN A 211 -0.81 16.05 -13.86
C GLN A 211 -1.93 17.00 -13.40
N ASN A 212 -3.10 17.01 -14.08
CA ASN A 212 -4.21 17.91 -13.75
C ASN A 212 -5.11 17.33 -12.64
N SER A 213 -5.10 16.02 -12.42
CA SER A 213 -5.93 15.36 -11.41
C SER A 213 -5.13 14.89 -10.20
N LEU A 214 -3.81 14.71 -10.32
CA LEU A 214 -2.91 14.21 -9.27
C LEU A 214 -3.18 14.84 -7.90
N GLU A 215 -3.12 16.17 -7.82
CA GLU A 215 -3.23 16.87 -6.54
C GLU A 215 -4.59 16.67 -5.88
N SER A 216 -5.66 16.73 -6.67
CA SER A 216 -7.03 16.54 -6.19
C SER A 216 -7.33 15.11 -5.76
N ARG A 217 -6.65 14.13 -6.38
CA ARG A 217 -6.76 12.71 -6.03
C ARG A 217 -5.99 12.40 -4.76
N LEU A 218 -4.79 12.97 -4.61
CA LEU A 218 -3.92 12.71 -3.48
C LEU A 218 -4.38 13.46 -2.23
N TRP A 219 -4.67 14.75 -2.36
CA TRP A 219 -4.95 15.64 -1.24
C TRP A 219 -6.44 15.94 -1.07
N PRO A 220 -6.95 15.98 0.18
CA PRO A 220 -6.21 15.90 1.45
C PRO A 220 -6.16 14.48 2.04
N ARG A 221 -6.60 13.44 1.31
CA ARG A 221 -6.65 12.06 1.83
C ARG A 221 -5.28 11.54 2.30
N ALA A 222 -4.21 11.86 1.58
CA ALA A 222 -2.85 11.53 2.01
C ALA A 222 -2.45 12.21 3.33
N ALA A 223 -3.00 13.40 3.67
CA ALA A 223 -2.76 14.03 4.97
C ALA A 223 -3.42 13.25 6.12
N ALA A 224 -4.56 12.60 5.84
CA ALA A 224 -5.21 11.72 6.81
C ALA A 224 -4.38 10.47 7.08
N LEU A 225 -3.78 9.88 6.03
CA LEU A 225 -2.82 8.77 6.19
C LEU A 225 -1.60 9.21 7.01
N ALA A 226 -1.02 10.37 6.69
CA ALA A 226 0.16 10.88 7.36
C ALA A 226 -0.03 10.95 8.88
N GLU A 227 -1.17 11.45 9.34
CA GLU A 227 -1.45 11.52 10.77
C GLU A 227 -1.66 10.15 11.42
N ARG A 228 -2.37 9.25 10.73
CA ARG A 228 -2.56 7.87 11.18
C ARG A 228 -1.21 7.19 11.43
N LEU A 229 -0.29 7.30 10.48
CA LEU A 229 1.03 6.67 10.58
C LEU A 229 1.97 7.40 11.53
N TRP A 230 1.83 8.71 11.69
CA TRP A 230 2.71 9.51 12.54
C TRP A 230 2.39 9.42 14.02
N THR A 231 1.12 9.62 14.40
CA THR A 231 0.71 9.69 15.81
C THR A 231 -0.03 8.47 16.30
N ASP A 232 -0.66 7.70 15.39
CA ASP A 232 -1.65 6.67 15.69
C ASP A 232 -2.52 7.04 16.92
N PRO A 233 -3.43 8.04 16.84
CA PRO A 233 -4.03 8.73 18.01
C PRO A 233 -4.70 7.87 19.10
N ASN A 234 -4.92 6.58 18.84
CA ASN A 234 -5.51 5.61 19.78
C ASN A 234 -4.53 4.54 20.26
N ALA A 235 -3.23 4.62 19.96
CA ALA A 235 -2.25 3.59 20.34
C ALA A 235 -2.26 3.30 21.85
N ASN A 236 -2.43 4.33 22.68
CA ASN A 236 -2.50 4.19 24.13
C ASN A 236 -3.74 3.43 24.63
N MET A 237 -4.82 3.39 23.85
CA MET A 237 -6.04 2.64 24.19
C MET A 237 -5.96 1.16 23.80
N ASP A 238 -4.98 0.78 22.98
CA ASP A 238 -4.82 -0.59 22.48
C ASP A 238 -3.90 -1.45 23.39
N GLY A 239 -3.56 -0.97 24.59
CA GLY A 239 -2.66 -1.66 25.53
C GLY A 239 -1.17 -1.58 25.19
N GLY A 240 -0.79 -0.85 24.13
CA GLY A 240 0.59 -0.57 23.76
C GLY A 240 1.10 0.70 24.43
N GLY A 241 1.84 0.57 25.53
CA GLY A 241 2.51 1.69 26.16
C GLY A 241 3.65 2.24 25.29
N ALA A 242 3.42 3.36 24.61
CA ALA A 242 4.47 4.23 24.10
C ALA A 242 4.25 5.64 24.68
N THR A 243 4.87 5.90 25.83
CA THR A 243 4.94 7.22 26.45
C THR A 243 5.79 8.16 25.59
N THR A 244 5.16 9.01 24.77
CA THR A 244 5.57 10.41 24.53
C THR A 244 4.63 11.10 23.53
N THR A 245 3.50 11.59 24.01
CA THR A 245 3.13 12.99 23.74
C THR A 245 2.32 13.44 24.94
N GLN A 246 2.86 14.40 25.68
CA GLN A 246 2.13 15.09 26.72
C GLN A 246 0.87 15.65 26.07
N GLN A 247 -0.29 15.02 26.30
CA GLN A 247 -1.58 15.66 26.07
C GLN A 247 -1.50 16.97 26.84
N ARG A 248 -1.28 18.09 26.13
CA ARG A 248 -1.62 19.39 26.69
C ARG A 248 -3.12 19.31 26.89
N ASN A 249 -3.52 19.05 28.14
CA ASN A 249 -4.85 19.25 28.65
C ASN A 249 -5.24 20.71 28.39
N VAL A 250 -5.72 21.00 27.19
CA VAL A 250 -6.48 22.20 26.93
C VAL A 250 -7.92 21.78 27.14
N SER A 251 -8.43 22.11 28.34
CA SER A 251 -9.74 21.74 28.91
C SER A 251 -9.89 20.27 29.31
N GLY A 252 -10.19 20.03 30.60
CA GLY A 252 -10.27 18.71 31.22
C GLY A 252 -11.47 17.86 30.77
N ILE A 253 -11.48 17.45 29.50
CA ILE A 253 -12.41 16.47 28.96
C ILE A 253 -11.68 15.13 28.93
N GLN A 254 -12.04 14.24 29.86
CA GLN A 254 -11.66 12.83 29.78
C GLN A 254 -12.22 12.24 28.48
N PRO A 255 -11.48 11.39 27.74
CA PRO A 255 -12.02 10.72 26.56
C PRO A 255 -13.09 9.71 26.99
N GLN A 256 -14.32 10.20 27.12
CA GLN A 256 -15.49 9.34 27.31
C GLN A 256 -15.81 8.69 25.96
N ARG A 257 -15.93 7.35 25.93
CA ARG A 257 -16.64 6.66 24.85
C ARG A 257 -18.02 7.31 24.71
N SER A 258 -18.27 7.95 23.57
CA SER A 258 -19.62 8.46 23.26
C SER A 258 -20.61 7.29 23.29
N PRO A 259 -21.79 7.44 23.91
CA PRO A 259 -22.88 6.47 23.82
C PRO A 259 -23.31 6.13 22.38
N ASP A 260 -22.96 7.00 21.42
CA ASP A 260 -23.43 6.95 20.04
C ASP A 260 -22.44 6.31 19.05
N ASN A 261 -21.40 5.62 19.54
CA ASN A 261 -20.40 4.93 18.71
C ASN A 261 -19.59 5.86 17.78
N ILE A 262 -19.53 7.15 18.11
CA ILE A 262 -18.75 8.15 17.36
C ILE A 262 -17.35 8.18 17.93
N ASP A 263 -16.38 7.85 17.07
CA ASP A 263 -14.97 8.02 17.38
C ASP A 263 -14.67 9.52 17.53
N TRP A 264 -14.52 10.01 18.77
CA TRP A 264 -14.18 11.41 19.08
C TRP A 264 -12.97 11.91 18.27
N ASN A 265 -12.07 11.00 17.89
CA ASN A 265 -10.93 11.31 17.05
C ASN A 265 -11.32 11.77 15.65
N LEU A 266 -12.40 11.26 15.06
CA LEU A 266 -12.86 11.72 13.74
C LEU A 266 -13.32 13.17 13.78
N ARG A 267 -14.04 13.56 14.84
CA ARG A 267 -14.52 14.94 15.02
C ARG A 267 -13.34 15.91 15.12
N GLU A 268 -12.34 15.57 15.93
CA GLU A 268 -11.13 16.38 16.09
C GLU A 268 -10.27 16.41 14.82
N ALA A 269 -10.10 15.25 14.18
CA ALA A 269 -9.37 15.12 12.92
C ALA A 269 -10.03 15.94 11.82
N HIS A 270 -11.36 16.02 11.78
CA HIS A 270 -12.07 16.80 10.77
C HIS A 270 -11.67 18.28 10.81
N GLY A 271 -11.66 18.91 11.98
CA GLY A 271 -11.29 20.32 12.12
C GLY A 271 -9.86 20.57 11.66
N ARG A 272 -8.93 19.69 12.06
CA ARG A 272 -7.50 19.78 11.72
C ARG A 272 -7.25 19.51 10.23
N LEU A 273 -7.92 18.53 9.64
CA LEU A 273 -7.84 18.23 8.21
C LEU A 273 -8.40 19.36 7.35
N SER A 274 -9.50 20.00 7.76
CA SER A 274 -10.03 21.17 7.05
C SER A 274 -9.03 22.32 7.03
N LEU A 275 -8.42 22.63 8.17
CA LEU A 275 -7.36 23.65 8.25
C LEU A 275 -6.14 23.27 7.41
N GLN A 276 -5.73 22.00 7.43
CA GLN A 276 -4.61 21.51 6.64
C GLN A 276 -4.90 21.59 5.14
N ARG A 277 -6.12 21.27 4.71
CA ARG A 277 -6.56 21.44 3.32
C ARG A 277 -6.46 22.89 2.87
N ASP A 278 -6.91 23.84 3.68
CA ASP A 278 -6.80 25.27 3.36
C ASP A 278 -5.34 25.71 3.25
N ARG A 279 -4.46 25.18 4.12
CA ARG A 279 -3.01 25.41 4.01
C ARG A 279 -2.40 24.87 2.73
N LEU A 280 -2.84 23.70 2.26
CA LEU A 280 -2.40 23.13 0.98
C LEU A 280 -2.82 24.04 -0.18
N VAL A 281 -4.08 24.46 -0.21
CA VAL A 281 -4.59 25.39 -1.25
C VAL A 281 -3.87 26.73 -1.21
N ALA A 282 -3.62 27.30 -0.03
CA ALA A 282 -2.86 28.54 0.12
C ALA A 282 -1.40 28.42 -0.37
N ARG A 283 -0.87 27.21 -0.49
CA ARG A 283 0.46 26.90 -1.05
C ARG A 283 0.42 26.55 -2.54
N GLY A 284 -0.74 26.68 -3.19
CA GLY A 284 -0.90 26.40 -4.61
C GLY A 284 -1.18 24.93 -4.95
N ILE A 285 -1.44 24.07 -3.95
CA ILE A 285 -1.79 22.66 -4.17
C ILE A 285 -3.30 22.52 -4.37
N GLY A 286 -3.71 21.92 -5.49
CA GLY A 286 -5.10 21.64 -5.89
C GLY A 286 -5.79 20.56 -5.05
N ALA A 287 -5.84 20.73 -3.73
CA ALA A 287 -6.47 19.78 -2.81
C ALA A 287 -8.00 19.75 -2.96
N SER A 288 -8.55 18.53 -3.03
CA SER A 288 -9.99 18.31 -3.12
C SER A 288 -10.76 18.90 -1.94
N VAL A 289 -12.03 19.19 -2.17
CA VAL A 289 -12.95 19.71 -1.17
C VAL A 289 -13.46 18.54 -0.32
N VAL A 290 -13.38 18.67 1.01
CA VAL A 290 -13.82 17.62 1.96
C VAL A 290 -15.25 17.82 2.48
N TRP A 291 -15.78 19.03 2.38
CA TRP A 291 -17.10 19.42 2.87
C TRP A 291 -17.52 20.79 2.31
N PRO A 292 -18.81 21.16 2.39
CA PRO A 292 -19.27 22.47 1.94
C PRO A 292 -18.56 23.63 2.64
N GLU A 293 -18.35 24.71 1.90
CA GLU A 293 -17.75 25.97 2.40
C GLU A 293 -18.46 26.52 3.65
N TRP A 294 -19.79 26.35 3.73
CA TRP A 294 -20.53 26.75 4.93
C TRP A 294 -20.08 25.99 6.19
N CYS A 295 -19.80 24.68 6.06
CA CYS A 295 -19.32 23.89 7.18
C CYS A 295 -17.90 24.29 7.61
N ARG A 296 -17.08 24.75 6.68
CA ARG A 296 -15.77 25.35 6.98
C ARG A 296 -15.90 26.58 7.89
N GLN A 297 -16.92 27.40 7.66
CA GLN A 297 -17.23 28.59 8.45
C GLN A 297 -18.01 28.27 9.74
N ASN A 298 -18.72 27.14 9.76
CA ASN A 298 -19.61 26.71 10.84
C ASN A 298 -19.30 25.26 11.30
N PRO A 299 -18.05 24.96 11.72
CA PRO A 299 -17.59 23.59 11.93
C PRO A 299 -18.38 22.86 13.02
N THR A 300 -18.75 23.57 14.09
CA THR A 300 -19.52 23.00 15.21
C THR A 300 -20.91 22.53 14.78
N LEU A 301 -21.59 23.26 13.89
CA LEU A 301 -22.93 22.92 13.42
C LEU A 301 -22.91 21.67 12.51
N CYS A 302 -21.93 21.56 11.62
CA CYS A 302 -21.80 20.37 10.77
C CYS A 302 -21.32 19.15 11.55
N LEU A 303 -20.39 19.32 12.50
CA LEU A 303 -19.90 18.20 13.30
C LEU A 303 -20.95 17.67 14.30
N ASN A 304 -21.82 18.52 14.85
CA ASN A 304 -22.91 18.08 15.71
C ASN A 304 -23.99 17.30 14.93
N SER A 305 -24.19 17.61 13.65
CA SER A 305 -25.12 16.87 12.78
C SER A 305 -24.66 15.45 12.44
N LEU A 306 -23.37 15.14 12.63
CA LEU A 306 -22.85 13.76 12.55
C LEU A 306 -23.28 12.90 13.75
N VAL A 307 -23.74 13.52 14.83
CA VAL A 307 -24.15 12.86 16.09
C VAL A 307 -25.65 12.59 16.13
N GLU A 308 -26.47 13.48 15.57
CA GLU A 308 -27.91 13.30 15.47
C GLU A 308 -28.31 13.08 14.00
N PRO A 309 -28.67 11.86 13.57
CA PRO A 309 -29.15 11.63 12.22
C PRO A 309 -30.53 12.29 12.05
N ARG A 310 -30.55 13.57 11.67
CA ARG A 310 -31.78 14.20 11.15
C ARG A 310 -32.05 13.64 9.77
N ARG A 311 -33.32 13.30 9.52
CA ARG A 311 -33.82 12.72 8.27
C ARG A 311 -33.27 13.51 7.06
N ARG A 312 -32.71 12.77 6.11
CA ARG A 312 -32.20 13.31 4.84
C ARG A 312 -33.36 13.88 4.03
N TRP A 313 -33.07 14.94 3.29
CA TRP A 313 -33.86 15.46 2.17
C TRP A 313 -33.88 14.47 1.01
#